data_AF-A0A5E4Q292-F1
#
_entry.id   AF-A0A5E4Q292-F1
#
_cell.length_a   1.000
_cell.length_b   1.000
_cell.length_c   1.000
_cell.angle_alpha   90.00
_cell.angle_beta   90.00
_cell.angle_gamma   90.00
#
_symmetry.space_group_name_H-M   'P 1'
#
loop_
_entity.id
_entity.type
_entity.pdbx_description
1 polymer ?
#
loop_
_entity_poly.entity_id
_entity_poly.type
_entity_poly.pdbx_seq_one_letter_code
_entity_poly.pdbx_strand_id
1 'polypeptide(L)'
;MAENVLKSSESGTIRDADDSGCSTPDESRRNLEEEFNVQRAKMKELFLQKEDNLKQLVQEKQQLESELFGVRAQLEQLQTLTENQRSEIQSLQMLVSETLEASSSSSEELRRLRSVNLDLEQKISQLKSQNVEDSELVRSIVEPLEAEIGALKTKLRDTDARLQETLKSVETKEKTKDITNSGGDGKTEGPSGCDMCVNYERQLATEELEGVRSIHDETVRGWQAERAESGRRVHELEDALRAADEVLRATSEAAERASQRALDLVTTLTRDNATLIGKYTRKAVEIQNEVINLPDTVIELQEQCLQLRDQLIVVQLGREEALASAEELRNQLLQHSTMLHQQDAALAAARAETEQLREQVDKLQTERSQITEIADNLRKSTMMVEQLTEEKQRLMAEAQESRSRVYVLQQELDNSEKIQLQRIREADTEVRWQHDDDVTECPSCKTPLPNNKKKVHCRHCGRIYCSACVCRSVPSGPRGTPARVCSVCDTLLRPHTAPYFSTAPPHSPD
;
A
#
# COMPACT_ATOMS: atom_id res chain seq x y z
N MET A 1 40.11 -61.15 -22.87
CA MET A 1 40.33 -62.48 -23.51
C MET A 1 41.82 -62.77 -23.51
N ALA A 2 42.36 -63.29 -22.40
CA ALA A 2 43.76 -63.73 -22.32
C ALA A 2 43.96 -64.62 -21.08
N GLU A 3 43.42 -65.84 -21.14
CA GLU A 3 43.82 -66.94 -20.26
C GLU A 3 43.98 -68.18 -21.14
N ASN A 4 45.23 -68.48 -21.52
CA ASN A 4 45.70 -69.85 -21.82
C ASN A 4 47.12 -69.80 -22.41
N VAL A 5 48.11 -69.55 -21.56
CA VAL A 5 49.46 -70.07 -21.80
C VAL A 5 50.04 -70.32 -20.41
N LEU A 6 49.95 -71.56 -19.91
CA LEU A 6 50.80 -72.16 -18.87
C LEU A 6 50.16 -73.49 -18.45
N LYS A 7 50.34 -74.54 -19.25
CA LYS A 7 50.17 -75.94 -18.84
C LYS A 7 51.07 -76.82 -19.69
N SER A 8 52.34 -76.92 -19.30
CA SER A 8 53.23 -78.00 -19.74
C SER A 8 54.45 -78.03 -18.83
N SER A 9 54.38 -78.82 -17.75
CA SER A 9 55.52 -79.50 -17.13
C SER A 9 55.12 -80.06 -15.77
N GLU A 10 54.59 -81.28 -15.74
CA GLU A 10 54.71 -82.18 -14.59
C GLU A 10 54.18 -83.58 -14.97
N SER A 11 55.09 -84.46 -15.36
CA SER A 11 54.92 -85.91 -15.29
C SER A 11 56.25 -86.60 -15.57
N GLY A 12 57.11 -86.66 -14.56
CA GLY A 12 58.27 -87.54 -14.55
C GLY A 12 57.81 -88.98 -14.30
N THR A 13 57.95 -89.85 -15.31
CA THR A 13 57.85 -91.30 -15.13
C THR A 13 59.20 -91.89 -15.52
N ILE A 14 59.90 -92.41 -14.52
CA ILE A 14 61.13 -93.22 -14.68
C ILE A 14 60.71 -94.57 -15.26
N ARG A 15 61.20 -94.91 -16.47
CA ARG A 15 61.31 -96.30 -16.94
C ARG A 15 62.59 -96.47 -17.75
N ASP A 16 63.46 -97.28 -17.16
CA ASP A 16 64.33 -98.31 -17.71
C ASP A 16 65.17 -98.04 -18.97
N ALA A 17 66.46 -98.28 -18.78
CA ALA A 17 67.49 -98.39 -19.80
C ALA A 17 67.20 -99.56 -20.76
N ASP A 18 67.28 -99.27 -22.06
CA ASP A 18 67.96 -100.04 -23.10
C ASP A 18 67.47 -99.53 -24.46
N ASP A 19 68.31 -98.81 -25.20
CA ASP A 19 68.65 -99.17 -26.59
C ASP A 19 69.73 -98.23 -27.14
N SER A 20 70.73 -98.86 -27.71
CA SER A 20 71.80 -98.32 -28.54
C SER A 20 71.29 -97.57 -29.77
N GLY A 21 71.09 -96.25 -29.65
CA GLY A 21 70.88 -95.34 -30.78
C GLY A 21 72.09 -94.42 -30.98
N CYS A 22 73.10 -94.86 -31.73
CA CYS A 22 74.14 -93.97 -32.22
C CYS A 22 73.52 -93.11 -33.34
N SER A 23 72.96 -91.95 -32.98
CA SER A 23 72.48 -90.96 -33.95
C SER A 23 73.63 -90.61 -34.88
N THR A 24 73.44 -90.82 -36.18
CA THR A 24 74.48 -90.46 -37.14
C THR A 24 74.73 -88.93 -37.05
N PRO A 25 75.95 -88.44 -37.30
CA PRO A 25 76.24 -87.01 -37.28
C PRO A 25 75.29 -86.20 -38.17
N ASP A 26 74.77 -86.82 -39.24
CA ASP A 26 73.79 -86.24 -40.16
C ASP A 26 72.38 -86.08 -39.57
N GLU A 27 71.91 -87.02 -38.74
CA GLU A 27 70.62 -86.90 -38.02
C GLU A 27 70.67 -85.78 -36.98
N SER A 28 71.78 -85.67 -36.25
CA SER A 28 71.96 -84.60 -35.28
C SER A 28 71.98 -83.22 -35.96
N ARG A 29 72.59 -83.14 -37.16
CA ARG A 29 72.64 -81.93 -37.98
C ARG A 29 71.25 -81.54 -38.49
N ARG A 30 70.45 -82.50 -38.94
CA ARG A 30 69.06 -82.27 -39.37
C ARG A 30 68.15 -81.81 -38.24
N ASN A 31 68.26 -82.42 -37.06
CA ASN A 31 67.47 -82.01 -35.90
C ASN A 31 67.78 -80.56 -35.49
N LEU A 32 69.06 -80.17 -35.49
CA LEU A 32 69.47 -78.78 -35.23
C LEU A 32 68.96 -77.81 -36.30
N GLU A 33 68.97 -78.21 -37.57
CA GLU A 33 68.41 -77.40 -38.67
C GLU A 33 66.89 -77.23 -38.53
N GLU A 34 66.15 -78.26 -38.14
CA GLU A 34 64.71 -78.19 -37.86
C GLU A 34 64.40 -77.29 -36.65
N GLU A 35 65.16 -77.44 -35.56
CA GLU A 35 64.98 -76.65 -34.35
C GLU A 35 65.26 -75.16 -34.60
N PHE A 36 66.30 -74.85 -35.37
CA PHE A 36 66.61 -73.47 -35.80
C PHE A 36 65.52 -72.89 -36.70
N ASN A 37 64.95 -73.70 -37.60
CA ASN A 37 63.84 -73.27 -38.47
C ASN A 37 62.56 -72.99 -37.66
N VAL A 38 62.26 -73.80 -36.64
CA VAL A 38 61.13 -73.57 -35.72
C VAL A 38 61.33 -72.30 -34.90
N GLN A 39 62.52 -72.09 -34.33
CA GLN A 39 62.85 -70.87 -33.60
C GLN A 39 62.74 -69.62 -34.48
N ARG A 40 63.23 -69.70 -35.72
CA ARG A 40 63.12 -68.62 -36.72
C ARG A 40 61.66 -68.31 -37.07
N ALA A 41 60.82 -69.33 -37.24
CA ALA A 41 59.40 -69.16 -37.51
C ALA A 41 58.70 -68.46 -36.35
N LYS A 42 58.97 -68.90 -35.11
CA LYS A 42 58.40 -68.29 -33.88
C LYS A 42 58.85 -66.84 -33.69
N MET A 43 60.11 -66.53 -34.00
CA MET A 43 60.62 -65.16 -33.91
C MET A 43 60.00 -64.25 -34.98
N LYS A 44 59.75 -64.78 -36.19
CA LYS A 44 59.04 -64.07 -37.25
C LYS A 44 57.58 -63.80 -36.87
N GLU A 45 56.90 -64.76 -36.26
CA GLU A 45 55.53 -64.60 -35.75
C GLU A 45 55.44 -63.51 -34.67
N LEU A 46 56.34 -63.54 -33.67
CA LEU A 46 56.43 -62.50 -32.64
C LEU A 46 56.70 -61.11 -33.24
N PHE A 47 57.55 -61.03 -34.25
CA PHE A 47 57.85 -59.76 -34.91
C PHE A 47 56.63 -59.18 -35.62
N LEU A 48 55.91 -60.01 -36.39
CA LEU A 48 54.67 -59.60 -37.06
C LEU A 48 53.60 -59.18 -36.05
N GLN A 49 53.45 -59.92 -34.95
CA GLN A 49 52.52 -59.55 -33.89
C GLN A 49 52.88 -58.21 -33.24
N LYS A 50 54.18 -57.92 -33.04
CA LYS A 50 54.63 -56.61 -32.51
C LYS A 50 54.42 -55.50 -33.53
N GLU A 51 54.61 -55.76 -34.82
CA GLU A 51 54.35 -54.79 -35.89
C GLU A 51 52.85 -54.42 -35.95
N ASP A 52 51.95 -55.40 -35.82
CA ASP A 52 50.51 -55.17 -35.80
C ASP A 52 50.05 -54.41 -34.54
N ASN A 53 50.60 -54.76 -33.37
CA ASN A 53 50.35 -54.00 -32.14
C ASN A 53 50.83 -52.54 -32.27
N LEU A 54 51.98 -52.32 -32.92
CA LEU A 54 52.52 -50.99 -33.13
C LEU A 54 51.64 -50.17 -34.09
N LYS A 55 51.09 -50.80 -35.13
CA LYS A 55 50.10 -50.18 -36.03
C LYS A 55 48.82 -49.79 -35.29
N GLN A 56 48.31 -50.67 -34.42
CA GLN A 56 47.13 -50.37 -33.59
C GLN A 56 47.38 -49.17 -32.66
N LEU A 57 48.51 -49.16 -31.95
CA LEU A 57 48.88 -48.05 -31.07
C LEU A 57 49.05 -46.72 -31.83
N VAL A 58 49.56 -46.76 -33.06
CA VAL A 58 49.65 -45.57 -33.91
C VAL A 58 48.27 -45.05 -34.32
N GLN A 59 47.33 -45.94 -34.66
CA GLN A 59 45.94 -45.55 -34.95
C GLN A 59 45.24 -44.96 -33.72
N GLU A 60 45.38 -45.61 -32.56
CA GLU A 60 44.80 -45.15 -31.31
C GLU A 60 45.34 -43.77 -30.91
N LYS A 61 46.66 -43.57 -31.07
CA LYS A 61 47.30 -42.26 -30.89
C LYS A 61 46.69 -41.19 -31.82
N GLN A 62 46.53 -41.49 -33.11
CA GLN A 62 45.95 -40.53 -34.06
C GLN A 62 44.49 -40.19 -33.72
N GLN A 63 43.73 -41.18 -33.25
CA GLN A 63 42.34 -40.99 -32.84
C GLN A 63 42.25 -40.08 -31.60
N LEU A 64 43.07 -40.35 -30.57
CA LEU A 64 43.16 -39.52 -29.37
C LEU A 64 43.65 -38.10 -29.67
N GLU A 65 44.58 -37.93 -30.62
CA GLU A 65 45.03 -36.61 -31.08
C GLU A 65 43.88 -35.82 -31.74
N SER A 66 43.02 -36.49 -32.52
CA SER A 66 41.84 -35.86 -33.11
C SER A 66 40.78 -35.48 -32.07
N GLU A 67 40.56 -36.34 -31.07
CA GLU A 67 39.65 -36.04 -29.96
C GLU A 67 40.15 -34.86 -29.12
N LEU A 68 41.46 -34.83 -28.82
CA LEU A 68 42.10 -33.71 -28.15
C LEU A 68 41.94 -32.40 -28.92
N PHE A 69 42.07 -32.44 -30.24
CA PHE A 69 41.84 -31.27 -31.09
C PHE A 69 40.38 -30.79 -30.99
N GLY A 70 39.42 -31.71 -31.04
CA GLY A 70 37.99 -31.40 -30.88
C GLY A 70 37.66 -30.77 -29.52
N VAL A 71 38.18 -31.34 -28.43
CA VAL A 71 37.97 -30.81 -27.07
C VAL A 71 38.62 -29.44 -26.90
N ARG A 72 39.81 -29.20 -27.48
CA ARG A 72 40.45 -27.88 -27.45
C ARG A 72 39.62 -26.82 -28.17
N ALA A 73 39.05 -27.14 -29.33
CA ALA A 73 38.17 -26.22 -30.05
C ALA A 73 36.90 -25.88 -29.25
N GLN A 74 36.31 -26.86 -28.57
CA GLN A 74 35.17 -26.63 -27.67
C GLN A 74 35.55 -25.74 -26.48
N LEU A 75 36.73 -25.94 -25.89
CA LEU A 75 37.23 -25.11 -24.81
C LEU A 75 37.40 -23.64 -25.25
N GLU A 76 37.97 -23.41 -26.43
CA GLU A 76 38.16 -22.07 -26.99
C GLU A 76 36.82 -21.37 -27.28
N GLN A 77 35.82 -22.13 -27.75
CA GLN A 77 34.46 -21.61 -27.92
C GLN A 77 33.80 -21.25 -26.58
N LEU A 78 33.99 -22.06 -25.53
CA LEU A 78 33.45 -21.75 -24.19
C LEU A 78 34.16 -20.55 -23.55
N GLN A 79 35.47 -20.40 -23.76
CA GLN A 79 36.23 -19.24 -23.27
C GLN A 79 35.75 -17.95 -23.91
N THR A 80 35.56 -17.93 -25.23
CA THR A 80 35.01 -16.75 -25.94
C THR A 80 33.60 -16.41 -25.46
N LEU A 81 32.75 -17.41 -25.21
CA LEU A 81 31.40 -17.18 -24.69
C LEU A 81 31.42 -16.62 -23.26
N THR A 82 32.35 -17.09 -22.43
CA THR A 82 32.56 -16.59 -21.06
C THR A 82 33.04 -15.14 -21.06
N GLU A 83 33.98 -14.80 -21.96
CA GLU A 83 34.49 -13.43 -22.09
C GLU A 83 33.37 -12.45 -22.53
N ASN A 84 32.52 -12.88 -23.48
CA ASN A 84 31.35 -12.09 -23.89
C ASN A 84 30.38 -11.88 -22.72
N GLN A 85 30.02 -12.93 -21.98
CA GLN A 85 29.17 -12.82 -20.80
C GLN A 85 29.76 -11.88 -19.74
N ARG A 86 31.08 -11.94 -19.53
CA ARG A 86 31.79 -11.04 -18.61
C ARG A 86 31.65 -9.58 -19.06
N SER A 87 31.79 -9.31 -20.36
CA SER A 87 31.65 -7.96 -20.91
C SER A 87 30.21 -7.41 -20.78
N GLU A 88 29.20 -8.27 -20.95
CA GLU A 88 27.79 -7.92 -20.73
C GLU A 88 27.51 -7.60 -19.27
N ILE A 89 27.99 -8.45 -18.34
CA ILE A 89 27.86 -8.22 -16.89
C ILE A 89 28.50 -6.90 -16.50
N GLN A 90 29.70 -6.59 -17.01
CA GLN A 90 30.37 -5.33 -16.73
C GLN A 90 29.58 -4.12 -17.25
N SER A 91 28.97 -4.24 -18.43
CA SER A 91 28.12 -3.19 -19.00
C SER A 91 26.86 -2.97 -18.17
N LEU A 92 26.21 -4.04 -17.71
CA LEU A 92 25.05 -3.98 -16.82
C LEU A 92 25.42 -3.38 -15.45
N GLN A 93 26.59 -3.72 -14.90
CA GLN A 93 27.09 -3.14 -13.66
C GLN A 93 27.31 -1.64 -13.75
N MET A 94 27.85 -1.14 -14.87
CA MET A 94 27.96 0.32 -15.09
C MET A 94 26.58 0.97 -15.13
N LEU A 95 25.63 0.41 -15.88
CA LEU A 95 24.28 0.96 -16.00
C LEU A 95 23.56 1.02 -14.64
N VAL A 96 23.70 -0.03 -13.82
CA VAL A 96 23.15 -0.06 -12.46
C VAL A 96 23.80 1.01 -11.59
N SER A 97 25.12 1.19 -11.68
CA SER A 97 25.84 2.21 -10.92
C SER A 97 25.39 3.63 -11.30
N GLU A 98 25.28 3.92 -12.61
CA GLU A 98 24.75 5.19 -13.11
C GLU A 98 23.31 5.44 -12.65
N THR A 99 22.47 4.41 -12.65
CA THR A 99 21.08 4.50 -12.18
C THR A 99 21.01 4.76 -10.67
N LEU A 100 21.89 4.13 -9.89
CA LEU A 100 22.00 4.35 -8.45
C LEU A 100 22.48 5.77 -8.12
N GLU A 101 23.45 6.31 -8.85
CA GLU A 101 23.92 7.69 -8.71
C GLU A 101 22.84 8.73 -9.10
N ALA A 102 22.06 8.43 -10.15
CA ALA A 102 20.91 9.25 -10.53
C ALA A 102 19.81 9.23 -9.45
N SER A 103 19.59 8.07 -8.82
CA SER A 103 18.63 7.91 -7.73
C SER A 103 19.10 8.62 -6.45
N SER A 104 20.39 8.53 -6.11
CA SER A 104 20.95 9.19 -4.93
C SER A 104 20.88 10.71 -5.06
N SER A 105 21.24 11.26 -6.22
CA SER A 105 21.14 12.70 -6.50
C SER A 105 19.69 13.20 -6.46
N SER A 106 18.74 12.43 -7.00
CA SER A 106 17.30 12.74 -6.91
C SER A 106 16.79 12.70 -5.47
N SER A 107 17.27 11.75 -4.66
CA SER A 107 16.94 11.63 -3.23
C SER A 107 17.51 12.80 -2.41
N GLU A 108 18.72 13.26 -2.72
CA GLU A 108 19.30 14.46 -2.11
C GLU A 108 18.50 15.72 -2.45
N GLU A 109 18.05 15.87 -3.69
CA GLU A 109 17.22 17.00 -4.10
C GLU A 109 15.85 16.98 -3.40
N LEU A 110 15.23 15.80 -3.24
CA LEU A 110 14.01 15.64 -2.44
C LEU A 110 14.22 16.03 -0.97
N ARG A 111 15.38 15.70 -0.37
CA ARG A 111 15.71 16.14 1.00
C ARG A 111 15.85 17.66 1.09
N ARG A 112 16.50 18.30 0.11
CA ARG A 112 16.62 19.77 0.05
C ARG A 112 15.25 20.43 -0.06
N LEU A 113 14.40 19.98 -0.98
CA LEU A 113 13.05 20.51 -1.16
C LEU A 113 12.18 20.32 0.09
N ARG A 114 12.32 19.21 0.82
CA ARG A 114 11.65 19.01 2.11
C ARG A 114 12.14 19.99 3.17
N SER A 115 13.45 20.23 3.27
CA SER A 115 14.01 21.22 4.18
C SER A 115 13.48 22.62 3.90
N VAL A 116 13.43 23.02 2.63
CA VAL A 116 12.90 24.33 2.22
C VAL A 116 11.41 24.46 2.54
N ASN A 117 10.61 23.40 2.31
CA ASN A 117 9.20 23.41 2.70
C ASN A 117 9.03 23.58 4.20
N LEU A 118 9.84 22.90 5.02
CA LEU A 118 9.78 23.04 6.47
C LEU A 118 10.12 24.47 6.92
N ASP A 119 11.14 25.09 6.33
CA ASP A 119 11.51 26.47 6.62
C ASP A 119 10.40 27.46 6.22
N LEU A 120 9.75 27.24 5.07
CA LEU A 120 8.62 28.04 4.61
C LEU A 120 7.41 27.88 5.53
N GLU A 121 7.10 26.66 5.97
CA GLU A 121 6.03 26.38 6.93
C GLU A 121 6.27 27.08 8.27
N GLN A 122 7.51 27.05 8.78
CA GLN A 122 7.89 27.81 9.98
C GLN A 122 7.70 29.31 9.78
N LYS A 123 8.11 29.85 8.63
CA LYS A 123 7.94 31.28 8.30
C LYS A 123 6.47 31.68 8.21
N ILE A 124 5.63 30.84 7.61
CA ILE A 124 4.18 31.05 7.55
C ILE A 124 3.59 31.04 8.96
N SER A 125 4.02 30.10 9.82
CA SER A 125 3.57 30.03 11.21
C SER A 125 3.95 31.28 12.00
N GLN A 126 5.18 31.77 11.82
CA GLN A 126 5.68 32.98 12.47
C GLN A 126 4.96 34.26 11.98
N LEU A 127 4.70 34.36 10.68
CA LEU A 127 3.90 35.47 10.13
C LEU A 127 2.46 35.44 10.65
N LYS A 128 1.88 34.25 10.82
CA LYS A 128 0.55 34.10 11.43
C LYS A 128 0.54 34.56 12.88
N SER A 129 1.53 34.20 13.70
CA SER A 129 1.59 34.65 15.09
C SER A 129 1.75 36.17 15.19
N GLN A 130 2.62 36.76 14.37
CA GLN A 130 2.78 38.22 14.29
C GLN A 130 1.47 38.92 13.91
N ASN A 131 0.72 38.38 12.95
CA ASN A 131 -0.56 38.98 12.56
C ASN A 131 -1.62 38.88 13.67
N VAL A 132 -1.59 37.82 14.48
CA VAL A 132 -2.45 37.70 15.67
C VAL A 132 -2.06 38.73 16.71
N GLU A 133 -0.77 38.89 17.01
CA GLU A 133 -0.26 39.91 17.94
C GLU A 133 -0.63 41.33 17.49
N ASP A 134 -0.45 41.63 16.20
CA ASP A 134 -0.84 42.91 15.61
C ASP A 134 -2.36 43.15 15.69
N SER A 135 -3.17 42.12 15.44
CA SER A 135 -4.63 42.20 15.57
C SER A 135 -5.09 42.43 17.01
N GLU A 136 -4.44 41.77 17.98
CA GLU A 136 -4.69 41.99 19.41
C GLU A 136 -4.28 43.39 19.85
N LEU A 137 -3.15 43.91 19.37
CA LEU A 137 -2.72 45.27 19.64
C LEU A 137 -3.74 46.30 19.12
N VAL A 138 -4.21 46.12 17.88
CA VAL A 138 -5.27 46.98 17.30
C VAL A 138 -6.54 46.91 18.16
N ARG A 139 -6.97 45.70 18.54
CA ARG A 139 -8.15 45.50 19.38
C ARG A 139 -8.02 46.20 20.74
N SER A 140 -6.84 46.12 21.37
CA SER A 140 -6.54 46.79 22.63
C SER A 140 -6.62 48.32 22.54
N ILE A 141 -6.44 48.91 21.36
CA ILE A 141 -6.55 50.36 21.16
C ILE A 141 -8.00 50.74 20.81
N VAL A 142 -8.69 49.93 20.01
CA VAL A 142 -10.04 50.23 19.52
C VAL A 142 -11.09 50.06 20.63
N GLU A 143 -11.04 48.99 21.42
CA GLU A 143 -12.06 48.73 22.47
C GLU A 143 -12.19 49.88 23.50
N PRO A 144 -11.09 50.48 24.02
CA PRO A 144 -11.19 51.65 24.91
C PRO A 144 -11.76 52.89 24.22
N LEU A 145 -11.37 53.14 22.97
CA LEU A 145 -11.88 54.28 22.19
C LEU A 145 -13.39 54.14 21.93
N GLU A 146 -13.86 52.94 21.62
CA GLU A 146 -15.29 52.65 21.46
C GLU A 146 -16.06 52.84 22.77
N ALA A 147 -15.51 52.40 23.90
CA ALA A 147 -16.09 52.62 25.22
C ALA A 147 -16.17 54.11 25.57
N GLU A 148 -15.12 54.89 25.26
CA GLU A 148 -15.09 56.34 25.49
C GLU A 148 -16.09 57.07 24.58
N ILE A 149 -16.15 56.73 23.29
CA ILE A 149 -17.18 57.23 22.36
C ILE A 149 -18.58 56.87 22.87
N GLY A 150 -18.77 55.66 23.39
CA GLY A 150 -20.01 55.22 24.01
C GLY A 150 -20.40 56.09 25.21
N ALA A 151 -19.48 56.31 26.14
CA ALA A 151 -19.69 57.17 27.31
C ALA A 151 -19.98 58.63 26.91
N LEU A 152 -19.29 59.16 25.90
CA LEU A 152 -19.54 60.49 25.34
C LEU A 152 -20.92 60.59 24.69
N LYS A 153 -21.35 59.56 23.94
CA LYS A 153 -22.72 59.49 23.39
C LYS A 153 -23.77 59.47 24.50
N THR A 154 -23.56 58.72 25.58
CA THR A 154 -24.48 58.67 26.72
C THR A 154 -24.56 60.02 27.42
N LYS A 155 -23.42 60.66 27.71
CA LYS A 155 -23.38 62.01 28.27
C LYS A 155 -24.08 63.03 27.37
N LEU A 156 -23.89 62.94 26.04
CA LEU A 156 -24.55 63.82 25.10
C LEU A 156 -26.07 63.62 25.14
N ARG A 157 -26.55 62.37 25.19
CA ARG A 157 -27.98 62.05 25.36
C ARG A 157 -28.52 62.57 26.69
N ASP A 158 -27.77 62.44 27.78
CA ASP A 158 -28.17 62.95 29.09
C ASP A 158 -28.24 64.48 29.10
N THR A 159 -27.31 65.16 28.45
CA THR A 159 -27.37 66.63 28.28
C THR A 159 -28.54 67.05 27.41
N ASP A 160 -28.83 66.29 26.34
CA ASP A 160 -30.00 66.52 25.47
C ASP A 160 -31.31 66.30 26.25
N ALA A 161 -31.37 65.26 27.07
CA ALA A 161 -32.50 64.97 27.93
C ALA A 161 -32.71 66.07 28.98
N ARG A 162 -31.64 66.56 29.60
CA ARG A 162 -31.69 67.72 30.52
C ARG A 162 -32.12 69.00 29.80
N LEU A 163 -31.69 69.21 28.56
CA LEU A 163 -32.15 70.33 27.73
C LEU A 163 -33.65 70.20 27.39
N GLN A 164 -34.12 69.01 27.03
CA GLN A 164 -35.55 68.74 26.85
C GLN A 164 -36.35 68.89 28.15
N GLU A 165 -35.78 68.50 29.30
CA GLU A 165 -36.44 68.63 30.61
C GLU A 165 -36.47 70.09 31.07
N THR A 166 -35.42 70.87 30.81
CA THR A 166 -35.44 72.33 31.04
C THR A 166 -36.44 73.03 30.12
N LEU A 167 -36.52 72.64 28.84
CA LEU A 167 -37.59 73.07 27.92
C LEU A 167 -38.99 72.69 28.44
N LYS A 168 -39.20 71.45 28.90
CA LYS A 168 -40.45 71.01 29.53
C LYS A 168 -40.75 71.73 30.83
N SER A 169 -39.74 72.08 31.64
CA SER A 169 -39.90 72.82 32.90
C SER A 169 -40.18 74.32 32.68
N VAL A 170 -39.84 74.85 31.50
CA VAL A 170 -40.35 76.14 31.01
C VAL A 170 -41.82 76.01 30.60
N GLU A 171 -42.25 74.86 30.07
CA GLU A 171 -43.65 74.57 29.72
C GLU A 171 -44.54 74.14 30.92
N THR A 172 -43.97 73.65 32.03
CA THR A 172 -44.72 73.03 33.15
C THR A 172 -44.53 73.74 34.49
N LYS A 173 -44.61 75.08 34.50
CA LYS A 173 -45.00 75.86 35.69
C LYS A 173 -46.52 75.97 35.81
N GLU A 174 -47.23 74.84 35.77
CA GLU A 174 -48.61 74.76 36.28
C GLU A 174 -48.88 73.37 36.86
N LYS A 175 -49.22 73.40 38.15
CA LYS A 175 -49.88 72.37 38.99
C LYS A 175 -49.02 71.33 39.71
N THR A 176 -49.27 71.35 41.01
CA THR A 176 -48.67 70.70 42.18
C THR A 176 -49.39 69.41 42.59
N LYS A 177 -48.65 68.53 43.30
CA LYS A 177 -49.08 67.58 44.36
C LYS A 177 -50.05 66.44 43.93
N ASP A 178 -49.92 65.18 44.31
CA ASP A 178 -49.76 64.59 45.65
C ASP A 178 -49.60 63.03 45.56
N ILE A 179 -49.05 62.42 46.63
CA ILE A 179 -49.41 61.08 47.22
C ILE A 179 -48.85 59.72 46.65
N THR A 180 -47.94 59.13 47.45
CA THR A 180 -47.74 57.72 47.95
C THR A 180 -47.51 56.45 47.09
N ASN A 181 -46.43 55.74 47.49
CA ASN A 181 -46.19 54.30 47.74
C ASN A 181 -45.97 53.23 46.64
N SER A 182 -45.10 52.28 47.03
CA SER A 182 -44.94 50.84 46.69
C SER A 182 -43.87 50.40 45.66
N GLY A 183 -42.82 49.74 46.18
CA GLY A 183 -42.44 48.33 45.92
C GLY A 183 -42.12 47.84 44.50
N GLY A 184 -41.01 47.12 44.34
CA GLY A 184 -40.77 46.25 43.19
C GLY A 184 -39.34 45.73 43.04
N ASP A 185 -39.09 44.53 43.58
CA ASP A 185 -37.99 43.64 43.17
C ASP A 185 -38.21 43.17 41.72
N GLY A 186 -37.17 43.27 40.89
CA GLY A 186 -37.16 42.80 39.51
C GLY A 186 -36.39 41.48 39.36
N LYS A 187 -37.10 40.35 39.46
CA LYS A 187 -36.65 39.06 38.94
C LYS A 187 -36.68 39.08 37.42
N THR A 188 -35.54 38.76 36.80
CA THR A 188 -35.42 38.48 35.38
C THR A 188 -35.90 37.05 35.08
N GLU A 189 -36.97 36.93 34.31
CA GLU A 189 -37.49 35.66 33.79
C GLU A 189 -36.65 35.20 32.59
N GLY A 190 -35.88 34.13 32.77
CA GLY A 190 -35.46 33.24 31.69
C GLY A 190 -36.52 32.16 31.47
N PRO A 191 -36.63 31.58 30.27
CA PRO A 191 -37.73 30.67 29.95
C PRO A 191 -37.66 29.42 30.83
N SER A 192 -38.80 29.10 31.45
CA SER A 192 -39.07 27.91 32.25
C SER A 192 -38.90 26.63 31.40
N GLY A 193 -37.66 26.18 31.24
CA GLY A 193 -37.33 24.78 30.97
C GLY A 193 -37.26 24.02 32.29
N CYS A 194 -37.85 22.83 32.38
CA CYS A 194 -37.82 22.01 33.58
C CYS A 194 -36.36 21.72 33.99
N ASP A 195 -35.91 22.22 35.15
CA ASP A 195 -34.54 22.03 35.67
C ASP A 195 -34.13 20.56 35.79
N MET A 196 -35.10 19.65 36.00
CA MET A 196 -34.84 18.21 35.98
C MET A 196 -34.49 17.70 34.58
N CYS A 197 -35.12 18.24 33.53
CA CYS A 197 -34.82 17.85 32.15
C CYS A 197 -33.45 18.41 31.71
N VAL A 198 -33.15 19.67 32.05
CA VAL A 198 -31.85 20.29 31.72
C VAL A 198 -30.70 19.58 32.44
N ASN A 199 -30.88 19.18 33.70
CA ASN A 199 -29.88 18.39 34.42
C ASN A 199 -29.76 16.97 33.88
N TYR A 200 -30.86 16.32 33.48
CA TYR A 200 -30.82 14.97 32.90
C TYR A 200 -30.15 14.98 31.52
N GLU A 201 -30.45 15.96 30.65
CA GLU A 201 -29.77 16.16 29.37
C GLU A 201 -28.28 16.43 29.54
N ARG A 202 -27.90 17.23 30.54
CA ARG A 202 -26.49 17.49 30.87
C ARG A 202 -25.77 16.24 31.36
N GLN A 203 -26.45 15.43 32.17
CA GLN A 203 -25.90 14.18 32.70
C GLN A 203 -25.74 13.11 31.61
N LEU A 204 -26.72 13.00 30.71
CA LEU A 204 -26.63 12.15 29.52
C LEU A 204 -25.48 12.58 28.60
N ALA A 205 -25.35 13.89 28.34
CA ALA A 205 -24.26 14.43 27.54
C ALA A 205 -22.89 14.19 28.18
N THR A 206 -22.77 14.24 29.51
CA THR A 206 -21.52 13.90 30.19
C THR A 206 -21.20 12.41 30.11
N GLU A 207 -22.19 11.52 30.24
CA GLU A 207 -22.00 10.07 30.11
C GLU A 207 -21.65 9.67 28.67
N GLU A 208 -22.29 10.28 27.66
CA GLU A 208 -21.94 10.07 26.25
C GLU A 208 -20.52 10.56 25.95
N LEU A 209 -20.13 11.74 26.46
CA LEU A 209 -18.76 12.25 26.32
C LEU A 209 -17.74 11.38 27.08
N GLU A 210 -18.11 10.79 28.21
CA GLU A 210 -17.27 9.80 28.93
C GLU A 210 -17.10 8.51 28.13
N GLY A 211 -18.17 8.02 27.50
CA GLY A 211 -18.12 6.89 26.58
C GLY A 211 -17.19 7.15 25.39
N VAL A 212 -17.32 8.29 24.72
CA VAL A 212 -16.47 8.68 23.59
C VAL A 212 -15.00 8.85 24.03
N ARG A 213 -14.74 9.47 25.18
CA ARG A 213 -13.37 9.58 25.73
C ARG A 213 -12.78 8.22 26.07
N SER A 214 -13.57 7.32 26.66
CA SER A 214 -13.12 5.95 26.99
C SER A 214 -12.74 5.17 25.73
N ILE A 215 -13.56 5.24 24.67
CA ILE A 215 -13.27 4.61 23.39
C ILE A 215 -12.03 5.24 22.74
N HIS A 216 -11.88 6.56 22.80
CA HIS A 216 -10.70 7.25 22.31
C HIS A 216 -9.43 6.81 23.04
N ASP A 217 -9.45 6.76 24.37
CA ASP A 217 -8.33 6.32 25.21
C ASP A 217 -7.97 4.85 24.95
N GLU A 218 -8.96 3.99 24.78
CA GLU A 218 -8.75 2.58 24.42
C GLU A 218 -8.16 2.42 23.02
N THR A 219 -8.63 3.21 22.06
CA THR A 219 -8.09 3.25 20.69
C THR A 219 -6.65 3.74 20.70
N VAL A 220 -6.35 4.85 21.39
CA VAL A 220 -4.99 5.40 21.52
C VAL A 220 -4.06 4.41 22.20
N ARG A 221 -4.51 3.72 23.26
CA ARG A 221 -3.74 2.64 23.90
C ARG A 221 -3.47 1.48 22.93
N GLY A 222 -4.45 1.10 22.11
CA GLY A 222 -4.30 0.11 21.05
C GLY A 222 -3.22 0.50 20.04
N TRP A 223 -3.30 1.71 19.49
CA TRP A 223 -2.29 2.25 18.56
C TRP A 223 -0.90 2.35 19.19
N GLN A 224 -0.81 2.76 20.46
CA GLN A 224 0.47 2.82 21.18
C GLN A 224 1.07 1.44 21.40
N ALA A 225 0.24 0.45 21.75
CA ALA A 225 0.68 -0.95 21.90
C ALA A 225 1.16 -1.54 20.57
N GLU A 226 0.43 -1.31 19.48
CA GLU A 226 0.79 -1.77 18.14
C GLU A 226 2.06 -1.10 17.61
N ARG A 227 2.25 0.20 17.90
CA ARG A 227 3.49 0.92 17.60
C ARG A 227 4.67 0.42 18.42
N ALA A 228 4.46 0.09 19.69
CA ALA A 228 5.50 -0.51 20.54
C ALA A 228 5.89 -1.90 20.04
N GLU A 229 4.91 -2.72 19.63
CA GLU A 229 5.15 -4.04 19.05
C GLU A 229 5.89 -3.95 17.71
N SER A 230 5.47 -3.04 16.83
CA SER A 230 6.16 -2.76 15.57
C SER A 230 7.59 -2.27 15.82
N GLY A 231 7.81 -1.43 16.83
CA GLY A 231 9.14 -0.98 17.25
C GLY A 231 10.02 -2.12 17.75
N ARG A 232 9.48 -3.04 18.57
CA ARG A 232 10.17 -4.26 18.98
C ARG A 232 10.57 -5.10 17.76
N ARG A 233 9.64 -5.29 16.81
CA ARG A 233 9.89 -6.08 15.61
C ARG A 233 10.98 -5.50 14.71
N VAL A 234 11.02 -4.19 14.57
CA VAL A 234 12.10 -3.50 13.85
C VAL A 234 13.43 -3.74 14.54
N HIS A 235 13.49 -3.63 15.88
CA HIS A 235 14.74 -3.86 16.60
C HIS A 235 15.22 -5.31 16.52
N GLU A 236 14.31 -6.28 16.60
CA GLU A 236 14.63 -7.70 16.36
C GLU A 236 15.21 -7.93 14.95
N LEU A 237 14.65 -7.28 13.93
CA LEU A 237 15.13 -7.36 12.56
C LEU A 237 16.50 -6.69 12.39
N GLU A 238 16.74 -5.54 13.05
CA GLU A 238 18.03 -4.88 13.09
C GLU A 238 19.11 -5.76 13.73
N ASP A 239 18.78 -6.43 14.84
CA ASP A 239 19.67 -7.39 15.52
C ASP A 239 19.95 -8.62 14.65
N ALA A 240 18.92 -9.17 14.00
CA ALA A 240 19.07 -10.28 13.08
C ALA A 240 19.94 -9.92 11.86
N LEU A 241 19.79 -8.70 11.32
CA LEU A 241 20.61 -8.21 10.22
C LEU A 241 22.07 -8.06 10.63
N ARG A 242 22.32 -7.49 11.82
CA ARG A 242 23.69 -7.38 12.38
C ARG A 242 24.33 -8.75 12.56
N ALA A 243 23.60 -9.73 13.10
CA ALA A 243 24.10 -11.09 13.26
C ALA A 243 24.39 -11.75 11.90
N ALA A 244 23.53 -11.53 10.89
CA ALA A 244 23.75 -12.04 9.54
C ALA A 244 24.99 -11.41 8.89
N ASP A 245 25.22 -10.11 9.05
CA ASP A 245 26.42 -9.42 8.56
C ASP A 245 27.69 -9.95 9.22
N GLU A 246 27.67 -10.21 10.52
CA GLU A 246 28.82 -10.80 11.22
C GLU A 246 29.15 -12.21 10.68
N VAL A 247 28.13 -13.05 10.45
CA VAL A 247 28.30 -14.37 9.86
C VAL A 247 28.83 -14.27 8.42
N LEU A 248 28.29 -13.35 7.62
CA LEU A 248 28.74 -13.14 6.25
C LEU A 248 30.21 -12.69 6.21
N ARG A 249 30.60 -11.74 7.07
CA ARG A 249 32.00 -11.31 7.18
C ARG A 249 32.91 -12.46 7.60
N ALA A 250 32.53 -13.23 8.62
CA ALA A 250 33.32 -14.37 9.09
C ALA A 250 33.50 -15.45 8.02
N THR A 251 32.44 -15.75 7.25
CA THR A 251 32.49 -16.72 6.15
C THR A 251 33.33 -16.22 4.98
N SER A 252 33.23 -14.93 4.62
CA SER A 252 34.07 -14.30 3.60
C SER A 252 35.55 -14.40 3.96
N GLU A 253 35.92 -14.02 5.18
CA GLU A 253 37.31 -14.13 5.65
C GLU A 253 37.80 -15.59 5.69
N ALA A 254 36.94 -16.53 6.05
CA ALA A 254 37.28 -17.95 6.02
C ALA A 254 37.53 -18.45 4.58
N ALA A 255 36.73 -17.99 3.63
CA ALA A 255 36.88 -18.30 2.21
C ALA A 255 38.17 -17.69 1.64
N GLU A 256 38.49 -16.44 1.96
CA GLU A 256 39.76 -15.79 1.56
C GLU A 256 40.97 -16.55 2.12
N ARG A 257 40.93 -16.92 3.41
CA ARG A 257 42.00 -17.74 4.01
C ARG A 257 42.13 -19.11 3.34
N ALA A 258 41.01 -19.74 2.95
CA ALA A 258 41.03 -21.02 2.24
C ALA A 258 41.62 -20.87 0.83
N SER A 259 41.24 -19.82 0.11
CA SER A 259 41.79 -19.48 -1.21
C SER A 259 43.29 -19.24 -1.16
N GLN A 260 43.77 -18.47 -0.17
CA GLN A 260 45.20 -18.22 0.01
C GLN A 260 45.97 -19.50 0.29
N ARG A 261 45.46 -20.38 1.17
CA ARG A 261 46.08 -21.70 1.42
C ARG A 261 46.14 -22.56 0.17
N ALA A 262 45.10 -22.55 -0.65
CA ALA A 262 45.08 -23.28 -1.91
C ALA A 262 46.14 -22.75 -2.89
N LEU A 263 46.27 -21.42 -2.99
CA LEU A 263 47.30 -20.78 -3.81
C LEU A 263 48.72 -21.13 -3.34
N ASP A 264 48.97 -21.05 -2.04
CA ASP A 264 50.27 -21.41 -1.45
C ASP A 264 50.62 -22.89 -1.68
N LEU A 265 49.62 -23.78 -1.61
CA LEU A 265 49.80 -25.20 -1.91
C LEU A 265 50.12 -25.41 -3.40
N VAL A 266 49.37 -24.80 -4.31
CA VAL A 266 49.59 -24.90 -5.76
C VAL A 266 50.97 -24.37 -6.15
N THR A 267 51.39 -23.23 -5.60
CA THR A 267 52.72 -22.66 -5.86
C THR A 267 53.83 -23.57 -5.34
N THR A 268 53.66 -24.16 -4.15
CA THR A 268 54.61 -25.13 -3.59
C THR A 268 54.71 -26.37 -4.47
N LEU A 269 53.59 -26.99 -4.83
CA LEU A 269 53.55 -28.16 -5.71
C LEU A 269 54.17 -27.87 -7.09
N THR A 270 53.94 -26.68 -7.63
CA THR A 270 54.52 -26.25 -8.91
C THR A 270 56.05 -26.17 -8.83
N ARG A 271 56.59 -25.58 -7.75
CA ARG A 271 58.03 -25.51 -7.51
C ARG A 271 58.65 -26.89 -7.30
N ASP A 272 57.98 -27.75 -6.54
CA ASP A 272 58.45 -29.09 -6.24
C ASP A 272 58.46 -29.95 -7.52
N ASN A 273 57.43 -29.82 -8.37
CA ASN A 273 57.40 -30.43 -9.69
C ASN A 273 58.55 -29.94 -10.58
N ALA A 274 58.82 -28.64 -10.64
CA ALA A 274 59.96 -28.11 -11.41
C ALA A 274 61.30 -28.67 -10.90
N THR A 275 61.44 -28.82 -9.58
CA THR A 275 62.63 -29.39 -8.94
C THR A 275 62.77 -30.88 -9.27
N LEU A 276 61.69 -31.65 -9.18
CA LEU A 276 61.65 -33.07 -9.53
C LEU A 276 61.99 -33.28 -11.00
N ILE A 277 61.34 -32.53 -11.90
CA ILE A 277 61.65 -32.55 -13.34
C ILE A 277 63.14 -32.28 -13.55
N GLY A 278 63.70 -31.24 -12.94
CA GLY A 278 65.13 -30.92 -13.04
C GLY A 278 66.06 -32.02 -12.48
N LYS A 279 65.63 -32.77 -11.45
CA LYS A 279 66.37 -33.93 -10.93
C LYS A 279 66.27 -35.13 -11.88
N TYR A 280 65.07 -35.47 -12.37
CA TYR A 280 64.86 -36.57 -13.31
C TYR A 280 65.60 -36.34 -14.63
N THR A 281 65.57 -35.11 -15.17
CA THR A 281 66.32 -34.77 -16.39
C THR A 281 67.83 -34.92 -16.19
N ARG A 282 68.38 -34.46 -15.06
CA ARG A 282 69.80 -34.67 -14.74
C ARG A 282 70.15 -36.15 -14.59
N LYS A 283 69.36 -36.91 -13.84
CA LYS A 283 69.58 -38.34 -13.65
C LYS A 283 69.48 -39.11 -14.97
N ALA A 284 68.54 -38.74 -15.85
CA ALA A 284 68.43 -39.32 -17.19
C ALA A 284 69.68 -39.05 -18.04
N VAL A 285 70.22 -37.82 -18.00
CA VAL A 285 71.48 -37.48 -18.69
C VAL A 285 72.68 -38.21 -18.09
N GLU A 286 72.74 -38.36 -16.77
CA GLU A 286 73.78 -39.19 -16.11
C GLU A 286 73.72 -40.64 -16.59
N ILE A 287 72.55 -41.29 -16.53
CA ILE A 287 72.35 -42.67 -16.98
C ILE A 287 72.67 -42.81 -18.47
N GLN A 288 72.35 -41.81 -19.29
CA GLN A 288 72.65 -41.82 -20.73
C GLN A 288 74.14 -41.68 -21.04
N ASN A 289 74.91 -41.00 -20.18
CA ASN A 289 76.35 -40.78 -20.33
C ASN A 289 77.20 -41.76 -19.51
N GLU A 290 76.58 -42.64 -18.72
CA GLU A 290 77.28 -43.70 -18.01
C GLU A 290 77.90 -44.68 -19.02
N VAL A 291 79.20 -44.91 -18.89
CA VAL A 291 79.91 -45.93 -19.67
C VAL A 291 79.41 -47.29 -19.21
N ILE A 292 78.87 -48.09 -20.14
CA ILE A 292 78.44 -49.47 -19.86
C ILE A 292 79.67 -50.27 -19.43
N ASN A 293 79.84 -50.40 -18.12
CA ASN A 293 80.92 -51.16 -17.51
C ASN A 293 80.36 -52.54 -17.18
N LEU A 294 80.45 -53.45 -18.15
CA LEU A 294 79.99 -54.82 -18.00
C LEU A 294 81.08 -55.60 -17.24
N PRO A 295 80.74 -56.35 -16.17
CA PRO A 295 81.74 -57.04 -15.38
C PRO A 295 82.57 -58.03 -16.20
N ASP A 296 83.87 -58.06 -15.94
CA ASP A 296 84.83 -58.90 -16.68
C ASP A 296 84.79 -60.38 -16.25
N THR A 297 84.06 -60.70 -15.18
CA THR A 297 83.93 -62.06 -14.65
C THR A 297 82.47 -62.51 -14.50
N VAL A 298 82.24 -63.81 -14.68
CA VAL A 298 80.91 -64.43 -14.56
C VAL A 298 80.31 -64.25 -13.16
N ILE A 299 81.14 -64.23 -12.13
CA ILE A 299 80.71 -64.07 -10.72
C ILE A 299 80.18 -62.66 -10.48
N GLU A 300 80.93 -61.64 -10.89
CA GLU A 300 80.51 -60.23 -10.75
C GLU A 300 79.24 -59.94 -11.58
N LEU A 301 79.10 -60.56 -12.76
CA LEU A 301 77.88 -60.45 -13.56
C LEU A 301 76.67 -61.08 -12.86
N GLN A 302 76.83 -62.26 -12.25
CA GLN A 302 75.77 -62.91 -11.47
C GLN A 302 75.37 -62.07 -10.25
N GLU A 303 76.34 -61.49 -9.55
CA GLU A 303 76.08 -60.59 -8.42
C GLU A 303 75.33 -59.33 -8.86
N GLN A 304 75.75 -58.70 -9.98
CA GLN A 304 75.08 -57.53 -10.53
C GLN A 304 73.65 -57.86 -11.02
N CYS A 305 73.42 -59.03 -11.61
CA CYS A 305 72.08 -59.49 -11.96
C CYS A 305 71.17 -59.68 -10.73
N LEU A 306 71.71 -60.20 -9.63
CA LEU A 306 70.97 -60.34 -8.37
C LEU A 306 70.64 -58.97 -7.76
N GLN A 307 71.61 -58.04 -7.74
CA GLN A 307 71.41 -56.67 -7.26
C GLN A 307 70.35 -55.93 -8.09
N LEU A 308 70.40 -56.04 -9.42
CA LEU A 308 69.39 -55.45 -10.30
C LEU A 308 68.01 -56.06 -10.08
N ARG A 309 67.92 -57.38 -9.84
CA ARG A 309 66.67 -58.05 -9.51
C ARG A 309 66.09 -57.56 -8.19
N ASP A 310 66.92 -57.42 -7.16
CA ASP A 310 66.52 -56.92 -5.84
C ASP A 310 66.02 -55.47 -5.92
N GLN A 311 66.74 -54.60 -6.65
CA GLN A 311 66.30 -53.23 -6.93
C GLN A 311 64.96 -53.18 -7.66
N LEU A 312 64.74 -54.08 -8.64
CA LEU A 312 63.49 -54.16 -9.38
C LEU A 312 62.32 -54.56 -8.48
N ILE A 313 62.54 -55.48 -7.55
CA ILE A 313 61.54 -55.89 -6.56
C ILE A 313 61.17 -54.71 -5.66
N VAL A 314 62.15 -53.99 -5.12
CA VAL A 314 61.92 -52.82 -4.24
C VAL A 314 61.13 -51.72 -4.96
N VAL A 315 61.52 -51.40 -6.19
CA VAL A 315 60.80 -50.39 -7.00
C VAL A 315 59.37 -50.83 -7.30
N GLN A 316 59.16 -52.13 -7.58
CA GLN A 316 57.83 -52.66 -7.88
C GLN A 316 56.91 -52.60 -6.66
N LEU A 317 57.41 -52.97 -5.47
CA LEU A 317 56.66 -52.87 -4.21
C LEU A 317 56.31 -51.41 -3.90
N GLY A 318 57.26 -50.48 -4.03
CA GLY A 318 57.00 -49.05 -3.82
C GLY A 318 55.98 -48.47 -4.82
N ARG A 319 55.98 -48.95 -6.06
CA ARG A 319 54.97 -48.58 -7.06
C ARG A 319 53.57 -49.10 -6.67
N GLU A 320 53.46 -50.35 -6.22
CA GLU A 320 52.19 -50.93 -5.79
C GLU A 320 51.58 -50.15 -4.61
N GLU A 321 52.40 -49.79 -3.62
CA GLU A 321 51.97 -48.99 -2.47
C GLU A 321 51.54 -47.56 -2.88
N ALA A 322 52.28 -46.93 -3.81
CA ALA A 322 51.93 -45.62 -4.34
C ALA A 322 50.62 -45.65 -5.15
N LEU A 323 50.38 -46.72 -5.93
CA LEU A 323 49.14 -46.91 -6.67
C LEU A 323 47.96 -47.11 -5.72
N ALA A 324 48.11 -47.94 -4.68
CA ALA A 324 47.07 -48.14 -3.67
C ALA A 324 46.71 -46.82 -2.96
N SER A 325 47.72 -46.01 -2.61
CA SER A 325 47.50 -44.69 -1.99
C SER A 325 46.79 -43.71 -2.92
N ALA A 326 47.14 -43.72 -4.22
CA ALA A 326 46.50 -42.87 -5.22
C ALA A 326 45.03 -43.28 -5.46
N GLU A 327 44.73 -44.59 -5.45
CA GLU A 327 43.37 -45.11 -5.58
C GLU A 327 42.50 -44.71 -4.38
N GLU A 328 43.03 -44.80 -3.16
CA GLU A 328 42.35 -44.34 -1.94
C GLU A 328 42.01 -42.84 -2.01
N LEU A 329 42.97 -41.99 -2.38
CA LEU A 329 42.73 -40.54 -2.56
C LEU A 329 41.67 -40.26 -3.65
N ARG A 330 41.67 -41.05 -4.73
CA ARG A 330 40.68 -40.93 -5.80
C ARG A 330 39.28 -41.29 -5.31
N ASN A 331 39.16 -42.34 -4.49
CA ASN A 331 37.89 -42.73 -3.87
C ASN A 331 37.37 -41.66 -2.91
N GLN A 332 38.26 -41.07 -2.10
CA GLN A 332 37.91 -39.96 -1.21
C GLN A 332 37.43 -38.73 -2.01
N LEU A 333 38.14 -38.35 -3.08
CA LEU A 333 37.72 -37.25 -3.96
C LEU A 333 36.35 -37.50 -4.59
N LEU A 334 36.07 -38.74 -5.03
CA LEU A 334 34.77 -39.10 -5.57
C LEU A 334 33.67 -38.98 -4.52
N GLN A 335 33.91 -39.46 -3.29
CA GLN A 335 32.97 -39.30 -2.18
C GLN A 335 32.69 -37.83 -1.88
N HIS A 336 33.74 -36.99 -1.78
CA HIS A 336 33.58 -35.55 -1.56
C HIS A 336 32.82 -34.86 -2.69
N SER A 337 33.08 -35.22 -3.94
CA SER A 337 32.34 -34.70 -5.10
C SER A 337 30.86 -35.07 -5.03
N THR A 338 30.52 -36.30 -4.68
CA THR A 338 29.11 -36.70 -4.51
C THR A 338 28.43 -35.95 -3.37
N MET A 339 29.12 -35.72 -2.25
CA MET A 339 28.59 -34.95 -1.13
C MET A 339 28.33 -33.49 -1.52
N LEU A 340 29.25 -32.86 -2.26
CA LEU A 340 29.05 -31.49 -2.76
C LEU A 340 27.84 -31.40 -3.68
N HIS A 341 27.69 -32.34 -4.63
CA HIS A 341 26.51 -32.37 -5.50
C HIS A 341 25.19 -32.54 -4.74
N GLN A 342 25.17 -33.33 -3.66
CA GLN A 342 23.99 -33.46 -2.81
C GLN A 342 23.66 -32.16 -2.06
N GLN A 343 24.69 -31.48 -1.54
CA GLN A 343 24.54 -30.18 -0.88
C GLN A 343 24.02 -29.10 -1.85
N ASP A 344 24.56 -29.05 -3.08
CA ASP A 344 24.10 -28.12 -4.12
C ASP A 344 22.64 -28.37 -4.51
N ALA A 345 22.24 -29.65 -4.62
CA ALA A 345 20.84 -30.01 -4.89
C ALA A 345 19.91 -29.59 -3.74
N ALA A 346 20.33 -29.79 -2.48
CA ALA A 346 19.56 -29.36 -1.32
C ALA A 346 19.42 -27.83 -1.25
N LEU A 347 20.50 -27.09 -1.53
CA LEU A 347 20.47 -25.62 -1.61
C LEU A 347 19.55 -25.14 -2.74
N ALA A 348 19.57 -25.79 -3.90
CA ALA A 348 18.66 -25.46 -5.00
C ALA A 348 17.18 -25.69 -4.62
N ALA A 349 16.88 -26.79 -3.92
CA ALA A 349 15.53 -27.08 -3.44
C ALA A 349 15.05 -26.03 -2.41
N ALA A 350 15.90 -25.68 -1.43
CA ALA A 350 15.59 -24.64 -0.44
C ALA A 350 15.37 -23.26 -1.08
N ARG A 351 16.13 -22.92 -2.13
CA ARG A 351 15.93 -21.69 -2.91
C ARG A 351 14.59 -21.68 -3.63
N ALA A 352 14.17 -22.81 -4.21
CA ALA A 352 12.87 -22.92 -4.86
C ALA A 352 11.72 -22.77 -3.86
N GLU A 353 11.83 -23.36 -2.67
CA GLU A 353 10.83 -23.22 -1.60
C GLU A 353 10.73 -21.78 -1.10
N THR A 354 11.86 -21.09 -0.92
CA THR A 354 11.86 -19.67 -0.50
C THR A 354 11.22 -18.77 -1.55
N GLU A 355 11.41 -19.04 -2.84
CA GLU A 355 10.74 -18.29 -3.91
C GLU A 355 9.22 -18.53 -3.92
N GLN A 356 8.78 -19.78 -3.74
CA GLN A 356 7.36 -20.09 -3.61
C GLN A 356 6.70 -19.40 -2.41
N LEU A 357 7.40 -19.33 -1.27
CA LEU A 357 6.91 -18.61 -0.09
C LEU A 357 6.85 -17.11 -0.31
N ARG A 358 7.81 -16.51 -1.03
CA ARG A 358 7.77 -15.09 -1.42
C ARG A 358 6.56 -14.78 -2.29
N GLU A 359 6.30 -15.59 -3.31
CA GLU A 359 5.10 -15.42 -4.15
C GLU A 359 3.80 -15.49 -3.34
N GLN A 360 3.73 -16.37 -2.32
CA GLN A 360 2.58 -16.44 -1.43
C GLN A 360 2.44 -15.18 -0.58
N VAL A 361 3.54 -14.66 -0.04
CA VAL A 361 3.55 -13.41 0.72
C VAL A 361 3.09 -12.24 -0.15
N ASP A 362 3.57 -12.14 -1.39
CA ASP A 362 3.16 -11.08 -2.31
C ASP A 362 1.65 -11.15 -2.62
N LYS A 363 1.12 -12.35 -2.87
CA LYS A 363 -0.34 -12.55 -3.04
C LYS A 363 -1.11 -12.06 -1.81
N LEU A 364 -0.72 -12.50 -0.62
CA LEU A 364 -1.37 -12.07 0.63
C LEU A 364 -1.25 -10.56 0.86
N GLN A 365 -0.13 -9.93 0.47
CA GLN A 365 0.02 -8.48 0.54
C GLN A 365 -0.92 -7.76 -0.41
N THR A 366 -1.11 -8.25 -1.64
CA THR A 366 -2.07 -7.67 -2.58
C THR A 366 -3.51 -7.80 -2.10
N GLU A 367 -3.88 -8.95 -1.53
CA GLU A 367 -5.19 -9.15 -0.90
C GLU A 367 -5.38 -8.19 0.28
N ARG A 368 -4.35 -8.02 1.13
CA ARG A 368 -4.40 -7.06 2.24
C ARG A 368 -4.58 -5.62 1.74
N SER A 369 -3.93 -5.22 0.65
CA SER A 369 -4.12 -3.87 0.08
C SER A 369 -5.54 -3.67 -0.44
N GLN A 370 -6.12 -4.68 -1.10
CA GLN A 370 -7.51 -4.62 -1.57
C GLN A 370 -8.49 -4.51 -0.40
N ILE A 371 -8.30 -5.29 0.66
CA ILE A 371 -9.14 -5.21 1.87
C ILE A 371 -9.04 -3.82 2.51
N THR A 372 -7.83 -3.27 2.60
CA THR A 372 -7.62 -1.91 3.15
C THR A 372 -8.34 -0.86 2.30
N GLU A 373 -8.26 -0.95 0.97
CA GLU A 373 -8.94 -0.02 0.07
C GLU A 373 -10.47 -0.10 0.21
N ILE A 374 -11.01 -1.32 0.28
CA ILE A 374 -12.45 -1.54 0.52
C ILE A 374 -12.86 -0.95 1.87
N ALA A 375 -12.07 -1.15 2.92
CA ALA A 375 -12.34 -0.61 4.25
C ALA A 375 -12.35 0.93 4.25
N ASP A 376 -11.41 1.57 3.55
CA ASP A 376 -11.37 3.03 3.41
C ASP A 376 -12.56 3.58 2.60
N ASN A 377 -12.95 2.90 1.53
CA ASN A 377 -14.13 3.26 0.75
C ASN A 377 -15.42 3.10 1.57
N LEU A 378 -15.51 2.05 2.39
CA LEU A 378 -16.62 1.86 3.30
C LEU A 378 -16.68 2.99 4.34
N ARG A 379 -15.55 3.36 4.96
CA ARG A 379 -15.48 4.50 5.90
C ARG A 379 -15.96 5.79 5.27
N LYS A 380 -15.51 6.11 4.04
CA LYS A 380 -15.98 7.30 3.30
C LYS A 380 -17.48 7.26 3.05
N SER A 381 -18.01 6.10 2.64
CA SER A 381 -19.43 5.92 2.44
C SER A 381 -20.22 6.10 3.74
N THR A 382 -19.73 5.57 4.87
CA THR A 382 -20.35 5.74 6.19
C THR A 382 -20.38 7.20 6.61
N MET A 383 -19.27 7.93 6.49
CA MET A 383 -19.23 9.38 6.77
C MET A 383 -20.21 10.16 5.90
N MET A 384 -20.33 9.82 4.61
CA MET A 384 -21.30 10.46 3.72
C MET A 384 -22.74 10.19 4.16
N VAL A 385 -23.04 8.96 4.60
CA VAL A 385 -24.36 8.61 5.13
C VAL A 385 -24.65 9.42 6.40
N GLU A 386 -23.70 9.55 7.32
CA GLU A 386 -23.84 10.37 8.52
C GLU A 386 -24.16 11.84 8.17
N GLN A 387 -23.40 12.46 7.27
CA GLN A 387 -23.66 13.82 6.79
C GLN A 387 -25.06 13.97 6.19
N LEU A 388 -25.45 13.06 5.30
CA LEU A 388 -26.79 13.07 4.70
C LEU A 388 -27.89 12.88 5.76
N THR A 389 -27.64 12.08 6.80
CA THR A 389 -28.61 11.91 7.89
C THR A 389 -28.76 13.18 8.73
N GLU A 390 -27.67 13.89 9.02
CA GLU A 390 -27.69 15.19 9.70
C GLU A 390 -28.42 16.25 8.88
N GLU A 391 -28.11 16.37 7.59
CA GLU A 391 -28.81 17.28 6.66
C GLU A 391 -30.30 16.96 6.58
N LYS A 392 -30.65 15.67 6.48
CA LYS A 392 -32.04 15.20 6.47
C LYS A 392 -32.77 15.60 7.76
N GLN A 393 -32.14 15.44 8.93
CA GLN A 393 -32.73 15.85 10.21
C GLN A 393 -32.93 17.36 10.28
N ARG A 394 -31.94 18.14 9.84
CA ARG A 394 -32.02 19.60 9.79
C ARG A 394 -33.15 20.08 8.88
N LEU A 395 -33.22 19.57 7.65
CA LEU A 395 -34.29 19.91 6.70
C LEU A 395 -35.67 19.49 7.21
N MET A 396 -35.77 18.36 7.93
CA MET A 396 -37.01 17.98 8.59
C MET A 396 -37.42 18.97 9.68
N ALA A 397 -36.48 19.45 10.49
CA ALA A 397 -36.75 20.47 11.51
C ALA A 397 -37.21 21.80 10.88
N GLU A 398 -36.53 22.27 9.83
CA GLU A 398 -36.91 23.48 9.09
C GLU A 398 -38.31 23.35 8.45
N ALA A 399 -38.63 22.17 7.89
CA ALA A 399 -39.94 21.89 7.34
C ALA A 399 -41.04 21.84 8.42
N GLN A 400 -40.76 21.27 9.59
CA GLN A 400 -41.68 21.25 10.73
C GLN A 400 -41.92 22.66 11.29
N GLU A 401 -40.88 23.47 11.39
CA GLU A 401 -41.00 24.88 11.81
C GLU A 401 -41.86 25.66 10.81
N SER A 402 -41.59 25.51 9.51
CA SER A 402 -42.37 26.16 8.45
C SER A 402 -43.84 25.75 8.50
N ARG A 403 -44.14 24.45 8.71
CA ARG A 403 -45.52 23.97 8.91
C ARG A 403 -46.17 24.57 10.15
N SER A 404 -45.43 24.68 11.26
CA SER A 404 -45.93 25.27 12.51
C SER A 404 -46.25 26.76 12.34
N ARG A 405 -45.38 27.50 11.63
CA ARG A 405 -45.62 28.91 11.28
C ARG A 405 -46.86 29.08 10.41
N VAL A 406 -47.03 28.23 9.39
CA VAL A 406 -48.24 28.24 8.55
C VAL A 406 -49.49 27.97 9.39
N TYR A 407 -49.43 27.02 10.32
CA TYR A 407 -50.55 26.73 11.21
C TYR A 407 -50.92 27.93 12.10
N VAL A 408 -49.93 28.60 12.70
CA VAL A 408 -50.16 29.81 13.52
C VAL A 408 -50.76 30.93 12.68
N LEU A 409 -50.20 31.22 11.50
CA LEU A 409 -50.72 32.25 10.60
C LEU A 409 -52.15 31.94 10.16
N GLN A 410 -52.48 30.68 9.90
CA GLN A 410 -53.86 30.27 9.59
C GLN A 410 -54.79 30.56 10.77
N GLN A 411 -54.37 30.26 12.00
CA GLN A 411 -55.15 30.53 13.20
C GLN A 411 -55.36 32.04 13.44
N GLU A 412 -54.31 32.85 13.23
CA GLU A 412 -54.39 34.31 13.32
C GLU A 412 -55.33 34.88 12.26
N LEU A 413 -55.26 34.36 11.03
CA LEU A 413 -56.17 34.75 9.96
C LEU A 413 -57.62 34.44 10.34
N ASP A 414 -57.92 33.19 10.73
CA ASP A 414 -59.25 32.77 11.15
C ASP A 414 -59.80 33.64 12.31
N ASN A 415 -58.94 34.00 13.27
CA ASN A 415 -59.29 34.88 14.38
C ASN A 415 -59.56 36.32 13.90
N SER A 416 -58.72 36.86 13.02
CA SER A 416 -58.88 38.19 12.44
C SER A 416 -60.16 38.28 11.60
N GLU A 417 -60.48 37.24 10.82
CA GLU A 417 -61.70 37.13 10.03
C GLU A 417 -62.93 37.07 10.94
N LYS A 418 -62.91 36.29 12.03
CA LYS A 418 -63.99 36.28 13.02
C LYS A 418 -64.21 37.66 13.64
N ILE A 419 -63.15 38.37 14.01
CA ILE A 419 -63.23 39.72 14.59
C ILE A 419 -63.76 40.73 13.55
N GLN A 420 -63.28 40.66 12.30
CA GLN A 420 -63.78 41.54 11.23
C GLN A 420 -65.26 41.28 10.91
N LEU A 421 -65.67 40.01 10.84
CA LEU A 421 -67.07 39.64 10.66
C LEU A 421 -67.95 40.12 11.81
N GLN A 422 -67.45 40.07 13.05
CA GLN A 422 -68.16 40.60 14.21
C GLN A 422 -68.29 42.13 14.15
N ARG A 423 -67.23 42.86 13.78
CA ARG A 423 -67.30 44.32 13.58
C ARG A 423 -68.25 44.72 12.46
N ILE A 424 -68.29 43.96 11.35
CA ILE A 424 -69.25 44.21 10.26
C ILE A 424 -70.69 44.01 10.76
N ARG A 425 -70.95 42.94 11.54
CA ARG A 425 -72.27 42.70 12.14
C ARG A 425 -72.69 43.79 13.12
N GLU A 426 -71.75 44.29 13.94
CA GLU A 426 -72.01 45.39 14.87
C GLU A 426 -72.24 46.71 14.12
N ALA A 427 -71.48 47.00 13.06
CA ALA A 427 -71.68 48.18 12.20
C ALA A 427 -72.99 48.13 11.39
N ASP A 428 -73.49 46.95 11.02
CA ASP A 428 -74.77 46.79 10.30
C ASP A 428 -76.01 47.05 11.18
N THR A 429 -75.84 47.29 12.49
CA THR A 429 -76.94 47.72 13.36
C THR A 429 -77.24 49.22 13.27
N GLU A 430 -76.36 50.02 12.66
CA GLU A 430 -76.58 51.44 12.37
C GLU A 430 -76.89 51.67 10.88
N VAL A 431 -78.14 51.39 10.48
CA VAL A 431 -78.61 51.67 9.11
C VAL A 431 -78.83 53.18 8.93
N ARG A 432 -77.85 53.87 8.36
CA ARG A 432 -78.00 55.26 7.90
C ARG A 432 -78.63 55.27 6.51
N TRP A 433 -79.94 55.55 6.44
CA TRP A 433 -80.66 55.73 5.17
C TRP A 433 -80.05 56.90 4.39
N GLN A 434 -79.57 56.67 3.17
CA GLN A 434 -78.98 57.72 2.34
C GLN A 434 -80.06 58.61 1.74
N HIS A 435 -79.85 59.93 1.77
CA HIS A 435 -80.76 60.88 1.14
C HIS A 435 -80.48 60.97 -0.37
N ASP A 436 -81.55 61.19 -1.13
CA ASP A 436 -81.50 61.23 -2.59
C ASP A 436 -80.53 62.30 -3.12
N ASP A 437 -80.29 63.39 -2.38
CA ASP A 437 -79.44 64.49 -2.80
C ASP A 437 -77.92 64.17 -2.74
N ASP A 438 -77.53 63.17 -1.94
CA ASP A 438 -76.13 62.87 -1.66
C ASP A 438 -75.50 61.89 -2.66
N VAL A 439 -76.29 61.32 -3.59
CA VAL A 439 -75.85 60.22 -4.46
C VAL A 439 -76.13 60.52 -5.94
N THR A 440 -75.10 60.90 -6.68
CA THR A 440 -75.19 61.23 -8.11
C THR A 440 -74.89 60.03 -9.03
N GLU A 441 -74.18 59.02 -8.54
CA GLU A 441 -73.79 57.82 -9.28
C GLU A 441 -74.05 56.54 -8.47
N CYS A 442 -74.34 55.43 -9.15
CA CYS A 442 -74.50 54.13 -8.51
C CYS A 442 -73.16 53.67 -7.90
N PRO A 443 -73.08 53.39 -6.59
CA PRO A 443 -71.83 52.98 -5.95
C PRO A 443 -71.22 51.69 -6.50
N SER A 444 -72.05 50.80 -7.07
CA SER A 444 -71.62 49.48 -7.55
C SER A 444 -71.14 49.48 -9.00
N CYS A 445 -71.80 50.21 -9.89
CA CYS A 445 -71.51 50.17 -11.32
C CYS A 445 -71.15 51.55 -11.91
N LYS A 446 -71.11 52.58 -11.06
CA LYS A 446 -70.77 53.97 -11.41
C LYS A 446 -71.67 54.61 -12.47
N THR A 447 -72.82 54.01 -12.77
CA THR A 447 -73.81 54.59 -13.69
C THR A 447 -74.46 55.83 -13.05
N PRO A 448 -74.56 56.97 -13.76
CA PRO A 448 -75.22 58.17 -13.25
C PRO A 448 -76.67 57.87 -12.87
N LEU A 449 -77.10 58.35 -11.71
CA LEU A 449 -78.46 58.18 -11.23
C LEU A 449 -79.33 59.37 -11.66
N PRO A 450 -80.61 59.15 -12.00
CA PRO A 450 -81.50 60.22 -12.41
C PRO A 450 -81.76 61.22 -11.27
N ASN A 451 -81.60 62.52 -11.54
CA ASN A 451 -81.87 63.59 -10.56
C ASN A 451 -83.36 63.83 -10.28
N ASN A 452 -84.27 63.35 -11.15
CA ASN A 452 -85.71 63.55 -10.96
C ASN A 452 -86.35 62.37 -10.20
N LYS A 453 -86.39 62.51 -8.87
CA LYS A 453 -87.30 61.90 -7.87
C LYS A 453 -87.67 60.40 -7.90
N LYS A 454 -86.88 59.48 -8.47
CA LYS A 454 -86.96 58.04 -8.12
C LYS A 454 -85.59 57.36 -8.10
N LYS A 455 -84.88 57.48 -6.97
CA LYS A 455 -83.71 56.64 -6.65
C LYS A 455 -84.16 55.40 -5.86
N VAL A 456 -83.44 54.28 -6.00
CA VAL A 456 -83.84 52.99 -5.40
C VAL A 456 -82.87 52.61 -4.29
N HIS A 457 -83.38 52.54 -3.07
CA HIS A 457 -82.61 52.10 -1.90
C HIS A 457 -82.60 50.58 -1.77
N CYS A 458 -81.46 50.05 -1.30
CA CYS A 458 -81.39 48.70 -0.75
C CYS A 458 -82.16 48.66 0.58
N ARG A 459 -83.13 47.75 0.71
CA ARG A 459 -83.93 47.62 1.93
C ARG A 459 -83.19 47.02 3.13
N HIS A 460 -81.96 46.54 2.93
CA HIS A 460 -81.13 46.02 4.01
C HIS A 460 -80.15 47.07 4.55
N CYS A 461 -79.29 47.64 3.69
CA CYS A 461 -78.26 48.61 4.11
C CYS A 461 -78.64 50.09 3.94
N GLY A 462 -79.83 50.40 3.39
CA GLY A 462 -80.32 51.78 3.25
C GLY A 462 -79.58 52.67 2.24
N ARG A 463 -78.62 52.14 1.46
CA ARG A 463 -77.88 52.87 0.44
C ARG A 463 -78.60 52.90 -0.91
N ILE A 464 -78.32 53.92 -1.72
CA ILE A 464 -78.94 54.13 -3.05
C ILE A 464 -78.12 53.45 -4.15
N TYR A 465 -78.79 52.74 -5.07
CA TYR A 465 -78.18 52.18 -6.28
C TYR A 465 -79.10 52.33 -7.50
N CYS A 466 -78.60 51.98 -8.69
CA CYS A 466 -79.45 51.86 -9.88
C CYS A 466 -80.37 50.63 -9.79
N SER A 467 -81.47 50.61 -10.55
CA SER A 467 -82.44 49.50 -10.55
C SER A 467 -81.80 48.15 -10.92
N ALA A 468 -80.81 48.15 -11.81
CA ALA A 468 -80.07 46.95 -12.20
C ALA A 468 -79.23 46.39 -11.03
N CYS A 469 -78.71 47.24 -10.15
CA CYS A 469 -77.93 46.83 -8.99
C CYS A 469 -78.78 46.47 -7.76
N VAL A 470 -80.05 46.88 -7.69
CA VAL A 470 -81.05 46.44 -6.69
C VAL A 470 -82.12 45.54 -7.34
N CYS A 471 -81.67 44.57 -8.13
CA CYS A 471 -82.55 43.67 -8.87
C CYS A 471 -82.94 42.41 -8.09
N ARG A 472 -82.20 42.08 -7.03
CA ARG A 472 -82.38 40.84 -6.27
C ARG A 472 -83.26 41.08 -5.06
N SER A 473 -84.03 40.06 -4.70
CA SER A 473 -84.96 40.10 -3.57
C SER A 473 -84.60 39.01 -2.58
N VAL A 474 -84.60 39.36 -1.29
CA VAL A 474 -84.37 38.43 -0.18
C VAL A 474 -85.56 38.50 0.78
N PRO A 475 -85.96 37.38 1.39
CA PRO A 475 -87.01 37.39 2.41
C PRO A 475 -86.54 38.23 3.62
N SER A 476 -87.35 39.20 4.03
CA SER A 476 -87.05 40.13 5.11
C SER A 476 -88.19 40.18 6.14
N GLY A 477 -87.80 40.24 7.42
CA GLY A 477 -88.70 40.25 8.57
C GLY A 477 -89.33 38.89 8.91
N PRO A 478 -90.06 38.78 10.05
CA PRO A 478 -90.62 37.52 10.55
C PRO A 478 -91.65 36.85 9.61
N ARG A 479 -92.22 37.64 8.68
CA ARG A 479 -93.21 37.20 7.69
C ARG A 479 -92.60 36.85 6.32
N GLY A 480 -91.27 36.90 6.19
CA GLY A 480 -90.56 36.52 4.96
C GLY A 480 -90.89 37.39 3.74
N THR A 481 -91.28 38.65 3.94
CA THR A 481 -91.69 39.51 2.83
C THR A 481 -90.51 39.83 1.90
N PRO A 482 -90.68 39.72 0.56
CA PRO A 482 -89.58 39.95 -0.38
C PRO A 482 -89.13 41.42 -0.36
N ALA A 483 -87.87 41.66 0.00
CA ALA A 483 -87.25 42.97 0.05
C ALA A 483 -86.11 43.06 -0.97
N ARG A 484 -86.15 44.11 -1.82
CA ARG A 484 -85.09 44.33 -2.81
C ARG A 484 -83.81 44.83 -2.15
N VAL A 485 -82.69 44.17 -2.46
CA VAL A 485 -81.37 44.45 -1.88
C VAL A 485 -80.29 44.53 -2.95
N CYS A 486 -79.16 45.16 -2.61
CA CYS A 486 -78.00 45.20 -3.51
C CYS A 486 -77.28 43.84 -3.55
N SER A 487 -76.39 43.65 -4.53
CA SER A 487 -75.62 42.41 -4.73
C SER A 487 -74.85 41.95 -3.50
N VAL A 488 -74.25 42.88 -2.75
CA VAL A 488 -73.49 42.58 -1.53
C VAL A 488 -74.41 42.08 -0.42
N CYS A 489 -75.53 42.77 -0.18
CA CYS A 489 -76.52 42.38 0.82
C CYS A 489 -77.24 41.07 0.45
N ASP A 490 -77.43 40.78 -0.84
CA ASP A 490 -77.97 39.50 -1.31
C ASP A 490 -77.07 38.32 -0.92
N THR A 491 -75.75 38.46 -1.11
CA THR A 491 -74.77 37.44 -0.70
C THR A 491 -74.67 37.31 0.82
N LEU A 492 -74.75 38.42 1.57
CA LEU A 492 -74.66 38.41 3.04
C LEU A 492 -75.91 37.82 3.71
N LEU A 493 -77.11 38.08 3.18
CA LEU A 493 -78.38 37.65 3.79
C LEU A 493 -78.85 36.25 3.38
N ARG A 494 -78.21 35.63 2.38
CA ARG A 494 -78.52 34.27 1.92
C ARG A 494 -77.46 33.28 2.44
N PRO A 495 -77.82 32.33 3.32
CA PRO A 495 -76.88 31.41 3.97
C PRO A 495 -76.10 30.45 3.05
N HIS A 496 -76.52 30.26 1.79
CA HIS A 496 -75.97 29.26 0.87
C HIS A 496 -75.37 29.86 -0.42
N THR A 497 -75.03 31.14 -0.41
CA THR A 497 -74.35 31.80 -1.54
C THR A 497 -72.88 31.98 -1.18
N ALA A 498 -71.98 31.54 -2.08
CA ALA A 498 -70.54 31.70 -1.90
C ALA A 498 -70.20 33.17 -1.60
N PRO A 499 -69.36 33.47 -0.59
CA PRO A 499 -68.92 34.83 -0.31
C PRO A 499 -68.31 35.44 -1.57
N TYR A 500 -68.47 36.76 -1.76
CA TYR A 500 -67.93 37.49 -2.92
C TYR A 500 -66.41 37.30 -3.16
N PHE A 501 -65.69 36.77 -2.16
CA PHE A 501 -64.25 36.48 -2.20
C PHE A 501 -63.89 35.01 -2.48
N SER A 502 -64.84 34.10 -2.66
CA SER A 502 -64.54 32.73 -3.10
C SER A 502 -64.27 32.71 -4.61
N THR A 503 -63.03 32.41 -4.99
CA THR A 503 -62.65 32.02 -6.36
C THR A 503 -63.02 30.56 -6.70
N ALA A 504 -63.67 29.84 -5.78
CA ALA A 504 -64.19 28.50 -6.03
C ALA A 504 -65.67 28.55 -6.50
N PRO A 505 -66.07 27.75 -7.51
CA PRO A 505 -67.47 27.67 -7.95
C PRO A 505 -68.36 27.11 -6.81
N PRO A 506 -69.65 27.46 -6.76
CA PRO A 506 -70.55 26.86 -5.77
C PRO A 506 -70.62 25.35 -6.00
N HIS A 507 -70.33 24.57 -4.97
CA HIS A 507 -70.68 23.15 -4.95
C HIS A 507 -72.19 23.03 -5.12
N SER A 508 -72.63 22.37 -6.19
CA SER A 508 -74.00 21.91 -6.34
C SER A 508 -74.33 20.95 -5.19
N PRO A 509 -75.49 21.10 -4.52
CA PRO A 509 -75.95 20.05 -3.63
C PRO A 509 -76.53 18.93 -4.51
N ASP A 510 -75.96 17.74 -4.34
CA ASP A 510 -76.36 16.41 -4.85
C ASP A 510 -76.67 16.23 -6.35
#